data_AF-A0A3D5NM02-F1
#
_entry.id   AF-A0A3D5NM02-F1
#
_cell.length_a   1.000
_cell.length_b   1.000
_cell.length_c   1.000
_cell.angle_alpha   90.00
_cell.angle_beta   90.00
_cell.angle_gamma   90.00
#
_symmetry.space_group_name_H-M   'P 1'
#
loop_
_entity.id
_entity.type
_entity.pdbx_description
1 polymer ?
#
loop_
_entity_poly.entity_id
_entity_poly.type
_entity_poly.pdbx_seq_one_letter_code
_entity_poly.pdbx_strand_id
1 'polypeptide(L)'
;MDTQLNETWEKVLKILKVEIMSEVSYNTWILGLKPLGVRNGVFMISVPNELTLDIINQRYKLLFKESIKHVLNQEIDVECIVGGLEEKAEAEVKESKTPVKPPQDTFGSLNSKYTFDSFVIGNSNRFAHAASVAVAESPANAYNPLFLYGGVGLGKTHLMHAIGHHIQANNPSAKVVYVSSEKFTNELINSIRYDKNLDFRNKYRNVDVLLVDDIQFIAGKESTQEEFFHTFNELYEARKQIIISSDRPPNEIPTLEDRLRTRFAWGLQADIQAPDFETRIAILKKKAEIEKYVVSSDVMVYIATKIKSNIRELEGALIRVMAYSSLTNNKNITVDLAAEA
;
A
#
# COMPACT_ATOMS: atom_id res chain seq x y z
N MET A 1 -21.89 -29.56 -18.34
CA MET A 1 -21.28 -28.52 -19.19
C MET A 1 -19.85 -28.18 -18.74
N ASP A 2 -19.43 -28.59 -17.54
CA ASP A 2 -18.12 -28.23 -16.98
C ASP A 2 -16.92 -28.96 -17.60
N THR A 3 -17.10 -30.16 -18.15
CA THR A 3 -15.99 -30.97 -18.69
C THR A 3 -15.37 -30.32 -19.93
N GLN A 4 -16.19 -29.80 -20.84
CA GLN A 4 -15.73 -29.17 -22.08
C GLN A 4 -15.05 -27.80 -21.83
N LEU A 5 -15.51 -27.08 -20.78
CA LEU A 5 -14.93 -25.80 -20.37
C LEU A 5 -13.53 -26.00 -19.78
N ASN A 6 -13.37 -27.01 -18.91
CA ASN A 6 -12.08 -27.33 -18.30
C ASN A 6 -11.07 -27.84 -19.36
N GLU A 7 -11.49 -28.69 -20.30
CA GLU A 7 -10.63 -29.13 -21.41
C GLU A 7 -10.19 -27.97 -22.32
N THR A 8 -11.09 -27.01 -22.56
CA THR A 8 -10.78 -25.78 -23.31
C THR A 8 -9.77 -24.93 -22.56
N TRP A 9 -9.99 -24.76 -21.25
CA TRP A 9 -9.12 -23.97 -20.39
C TRP A 9 -7.71 -24.55 -20.28
N GLU A 10 -7.56 -25.87 -20.15
CA GLU A 10 -6.25 -26.52 -20.14
C GLU A 10 -5.46 -26.29 -21.44
N LYS A 11 -6.14 -26.29 -22.59
CA LYS A 11 -5.51 -25.99 -23.88
C LYS A 11 -5.06 -24.53 -23.96
N VAL A 12 -5.88 -23.59 -23.46
CA VAL A 12 -5.53 -22.16 -23.36
C VAL A 12 -4.31 -21.96 -22.45
N LEU A 13 -4.30 -22.58 -21.26
CA LEU A 13 -3.16 -22.52 -20.34
C LEU A 13 -1.86 -23.06 -20.94
N LYS A 14 -1.93 -24.13 -21.76
CA LYS A 14 -0.75 -24.65 -22.47
C LYS A 14 -0.17 -23.65 -23.47
N ILE A 15 -1.02 -22.94 -24.22
CA ILE A 15 -0.59 -21.89 -25.15
C ILE A 15 0.05 -20.74 -24.38
N LEU A 16 -0.63 -20.24 -23.34
CA LEU A 16 -0.13 -19.15 -22.50
C LEU A 16 1.20 -19.50 -21.82
N LYS A 17 1.41 -20.76 -21.42
CA LYS A 17 2.67 -21.21 -20.83
C LYS A 17 3.85 -21.18 -21.81
N VAL A 18 3.59 -21.38 -23.10
CA VAL A 18 4.64 -21.35 -24.15
C VAL A 18 4.95 -19.91 -24.56
N GLU A 19 3.93 -19.06 -24.67
CA GLU A 19 4.11 -17.65 -25.08
C GLU A 19 4.64 -16.77 -23.94
N ILE A 20 4.31 -17.09 -22.68
CA ILE A 20 4.85 -16.40 -21.51
C ILE A 20 6.18 -17.04 -21.15
N MET A 21 7.27 -16.52 -21.74
CA MET A 21 8.65 -17.03 -21.60
C MET A 21 9.26 -16.92 -20.18
N SER A 22 8.47 -16.54 -19.16
CA SER A 22 8.89 -16.38 -17.77
C SER A 22 8.01 -17.23 -16.85
N GLU A 23 8.57 -18.31 -16.29
CA GLU A 23 7.86 -19.18 -15.33
C GLU A 23 7.33 -18.41 -14.11
N VAL A 24 8.08 -17.39 -13.66
CA VAL A 24 7.67 -16.52 -12.55
C VAL A 24 6.42 -15.71 -12.91
N SER A 25 6.34 -15.16 -14.11
CA SER A 25 5.17 -14.39 -14.56
C SER A 25 3.94 -15.29 -14.71
N TYR A 26 4.12 -16.50 -15.25
CA TYR A 26 3.04 -17.47 -15.39
C TYR A 26 2.51 -17.94 -14.03
N ASN A 27 3.40 -18.31 -13.10
CA ASN A 27 3.01 -18.79 -11.77
C ASN A 27 2.34 -17.70 -10.92
N THR A 28 2.76 -16.44 -11.06
CA THR A 28 2.23 -15.33 -10.28
C THR A 28 0.87 -14.85 -10.78
N TRP A 29 0.67 -14.77 -12.11
CA TRP A 29 -0.49 -14.08 -12.69
C TRP A 29 -1.53 -15.00 -13.34
N ILE A 30 -1.13 -16.20 -13.77
CA ILE A 30 -1.94 -17.04 -14.66
C ILE A 30 -2.38 -18.35 -14.00
N LEU A 31 -1.51 -18.97 -13.19
CA LEU A 31 -1.78 -20.28 -12.59
C LEU A 31 -3.00 -20.29 -11.65
N GLY A 32 -3.27 -19.17 -10.97
CA GLY A 32 -4.38 -19.03 -10.02
C GLY A 32 -5.75 -18.75 -10.65
N LEU A 33 -5.84 -18.67 -11.97
CA LEU A 33 -7.06 -18.27 -12.69
C LEU A 33 -7.99 -19.46 -12.94
N LYS A 34 -9.30 -19.23 -12.88
CA LYS A 34 -10.31 -20.26 -13.11
C LYS A 34 -11.31 -19.86 -14.20
N PRO A 35 -11.70 -20.76 -15.11
CA PRO A 35 -12.73 -20.46 -16.10
C PRO A 35 -14.10 -20.49 -15.39
N LEU A 36 -14.95 -19.51 -15.70
CA LEU A 36 -16.31 -19.43 -15.16
C LEU A 36 -17.38 -19.81 -16.19
N GLY A 37 -17.01 -19.84 -17.48
CA GLY A 37 -17.89 -20.21 -18.58
C GLY A 37 -17.93 -19.17 -19.68
N VAL A 38 -18.75 -19.43 -20.69
CA VAL A 38 -19.01 -18.49 -21.79
C VAL A 38 -20.44 -18.00 -21.68
N ARG A 39 -20.63 -16.69 -21.57
CA ARG A 39 -21.97 -16.05 -21.55
C ARG A 39 -22.02 -14.96 -22.61
N ASN A 40 -23.07 -14.95 -23.43
CA ASN A 40 -23.30 -13.93 -24.46
C ASN A 40 -22.10 -13.68 -25.41
N GLY A 41 -21.32 -14.71 -25.74
CA GLY A 41 -20.13 -14.58 -26.60
C GLY A 41 -18.88 -14.03 -25.91
N VAL A 42 -18.88 -13.98 -24.56
CA VAL A 42 -17.76 -13.55 -23.73
C VAL A 42 -17.29 -14.70 -22.84
N PHE A 43 -15.99 -14.99 -22.86
CA PHE A 43 -15.34 -15.96 -21.99
C PHE A 43 -14.99 -15.31 -20.65
N MET A 44 -15.56 -15.84 -19.57
CA MET A 44 -15.40 -15.29 -18.22
C MET A 44 -14.31 -16.02 -17.45
N ILE A 45 -13.39 -15.27 -16.85
CA ILE A 45 -12.28 -15.80 -16.06
C ILE A 45 -12.35 -15.20 -14.64
N SER A 46 -12.30 -16.05 -13.62
CA SER A 46 -12.14 -15.62 -12.23
C SER A 46 -10.67 -15.32 -11.95
N VAL A 47 -10.42 -14.13 -11.42
CA VAL A 47 -9.12 -13.68 -10.91
C VAL A 47 -9.17 -13.53 -9.39
N PRO A 48 -8.05 -13.77 -8.68
CA PRO A 48 -8.03 -13.81 -7.21
C PRO A 48 -8.14 -12.44 -6.53
N ASN A 49 -7.76 -11.35 -7.19
CA ASN A 49 -7.82 -9.99 -6.65
C ASN A 49 -7.77 -8.94 -7.78
N GLU A 50 -8.08 -7.69 -7.46
CA GLU A 50 -8.10 -6.55 -8.40
C GLU A 50 -6.72 -6.27 -9.02
N LEU A 51 -5.63 -6.48 -8.29
CA LEU A 51 -4.28 -6.29 -8.83
C LEU A 51 -4.02 -7.27 -9.99
N THR A 52 -4.46 -8.51 -9.86
CA THR A 52 -4.38 -9.52 -10.94
C THR A 52 -5.29 -9.15 -12.10
N LEU A 53 -6.48 -8.61 -11.82
CA LEU A 53 -7.41 -8.10 -12.85
C LEU A 53 -6.75 -7.03 -13.72
N ASP A 54 -6.12 -6.04 -13.08
CA ASP A 54 -5.49 -4.91 -13.77
C ASP A 54 -4.32 -5.38 -14.64
N ILE A 55 -3.47 -6.26 -14.11
CA ILE A 55 -2.32 -6.79 -14.85
C ILE A 55 -2.78 -7.65 -16.04
N ILE A 56 -3.80 -8.48 -15.87
CA ILE A 56 -4.36 -9.27 -16.98
C ILE A 56 -4.95 -8.33 -18.04
N ASN A 57 -5.77 -7.36 -17.63
CA ASN A 57 -6.40 -6.43 -18.57
C ASN A 57 -5.41 -5.57 -19.34
N GLN A 58 -4.34 -5.10 -18.69
CA GLN A 58 -3.36 -4.21 -19.30
C GLN A 58 -2.32 -4.96 -20.15
N ARG A 59 -1.87 -6.14 -19.69
CA ARG A 59 -0.69 -6.80 -20.27
C ARG A 59 -1.00 -8.08 -21.03
N TYR A 60 -2.01 -8.84 -20.61
CA TYR A 60 -2.26 -10.20 -21.09
C TYR A 60 -3.61 -10.36 -21.82
N LYS A 61 -4.48 -9.35 -21.81
CA LYS A 61 -5.85 -9.43 -22.37
C LYS A 61 -5.87 -9.86 -23.83
N LEU A 62 -4.99 -9.28 -24.65
CA LEU A 62 -4.88 -9.63 -26.06
C LEU A 62 -4.44 -11.10 -26.22
N LEU A 63 -3.47 -11.53 -25.42
CA LEU A 63 -2.94 -12.90 -25.41
C LEU A 63 -4.03 -13.93 -25.05
N PHE A 64 -4.84 -13.63 -24.03
CA PHE A 64 -6.00 -14.45 -23.67
C PHE A 64 -7.02 -14.51 -24.80
N LYS A 65 -7.34 -13.36 -25.42
CA LYS A 65 -8.29 -13.29 -26.53
C LYS A 65 -7.82 -14.11 -27.74
N GLU A 66 -6.54 -14.02 -28.10
CA GLU A 66 -5.95 -14.78 -29.20
C GLU A 66 -5.86 -16.28 -28.90
N SER A 67 -5.45 -16.65 -27.68
CA SER A 67 -5.38 -18.04 -27.24
C SER A 67 -6.75 -18.71 -27.21
N ILE A 68 -7.78 -18.02 -26.70
CA ILE A 68 -9.15 -18.52 -26.64
C ILE A 68 -9.76 -18.62 -28.06
N LYS A 69 -9.51 -17.63 -28.92
CA LYS A 69 -9.89 -17.68 -30.34
C LYS A 69 -9.26 -18.88 -31.05
N HIS A 70 -7.99 -19.17 -30.79
CA HIS A 70 -7.30 -20.31 -31.39
C HIS A 70 -7.87 -21.66 -30.94
N VAL A 71 -8.25 -21.80 -29.66
CA VAL A 71 -8.79 -23.05 -29.12
C VAL A 71 -10.26 -23.28 -29.50
N LEU A 72 -11.08 -22.22 -29.51
CA LEU A 72 -12.52 -22.31 -29.80
C LEU A 72 -12.86 -22.09 -31.28
N ASN A 73 -11.90 -21.63 -32.09
CA ASN A 73 -12.06 -21.28 -33.51
C ASN A 73 -13.24 -20.30 -33.76
N GLN A 74 -13.47 -19.40 -32.81
CA GLN A 74 -14.55 -18.40 -32.82
C GLN A 74 -14.04 -17.08 -32.26
N GLU A 75 -14.57 -15.96 -32.75
CA GLU A 75 -14.29 -14.65 -32.16
C GLU A 75 -15.09 -14.49 -30.87
N ILE A 76 -14.38 -14.49 -29.75
CA ILE A 76 -14.93 -14.42 -28.40
C ILE A 76 -14.15 -13.35 -27.64
N ASP A 77 -14.87 -12.47 -26.94
CA ASP A 77 -14.25 -11.49 -26.05
C ASP A 77 -13.95 -12.11 -24.68
N VAL A 78 -13.02 -11.51 -23.95
CA VAL A 78 -12.57 -12.03 -22.65
C VAL A 78 -12.86 -11.00 -21.57
N GLU A 79 -13.54 -11.45 -20.53
CA GLU A 79 -13.84 -10.63 -19.35
C GLU A 79 -13.37 -11.36 -18.09
N CYS A 80 -12.65 -10.62 -17.26
CA CYS A 80 -12.11 -11.13 -16.01
C CYS A 80 -12.90 -10.52 -14.85
N ILE A 81 -13.32 -11.33 -13.89
CA ILE A 81 -14.06 -10.88 -12.72
C ILE A 81 -13.35 -11.29 -11.43
N VAL A 82 -13.38 -10.41 -10.44
CA VAL A 82 -12.80 -10.67 -9.11
C VAL A 82 -13.83 -11.44 -8.29
N GLY A 83 -13.49 -12.64 -7.85
CA GLY A 83 -14.33 -13.40 -6.93
C GLY A 83 -14.35 -14.90 -7.20
N GLY A 84 -14.11 -15.66 -6.13
CA GLY A 84 -14.35 -17.09 -6.06
C GLY A 84 -15.84 -17.40 -5.99
N LEU A 85 -16.28 -18.34 -6.81
CA LEU A 85 -17.59 -18.95 -6.70
C LEU A 85 -17.53 -20.04 -5.61
N GLU A 86 -18.18 -19.80 -4.47
CA GLU A 86 -19.01 -20.84 -3.89
C GLU A 86 -20.37 -20.74 -4.56
N GLU A 87 -20.67 -21.71 -5.43
CA GLU A 87 -22.02 -21.95 -5.93
C GLU A 87 -22.86 -22.59 -4.83
N LYS A 88 -23.95 -21.94 -4.43
CA LYS A 88 -25.17 -22.66 -4.07
C LYS A 88 -26.36 -22.04 -4.78
N ALA A 89 -27.01 -22.90 -5.56
CA ALA A 89 -28.24 -22.66 -6.29
C ALA A 89 -29.44 -22.41 -5.37
N GLU A 90 -30.30 -21.50 -5.85
CA GLU A 90 -31.77 -21.42 -5.73
C GLU A 90 -32.48 -21.93 -4.45
N ALA A 91 -33.10 -20.99 -3.71
CA ALA A 91 -34.51 -21.07 -3.28
C ALA A 91 -34.98 -19.76 -2.60
N GLU A 92 -35.84 -19.03 -3.30
CA GLU A 92 -37.12 -18.44 -2.86
C GLU A 92 -37.31 -17.73 -1.48
N VAL A 93 -37.73 -16.45 -1.59
CA VAL A 93 -38.63 -15.61 -0.75
C VAL A 93 -38.23 -15.19 0.68
N LYS A 94 -37.93 -13.90 0.89
CA LYS A 94 -38.83 -12.87 1.47
C LYS A 94 -38.07 -11.58 1.79
N GLU A 95 -38.73 -10.46 1.49
CA GLU A 95 -38.33 -9.11 1.84
C GLU A 95 -37.94 -8.97 3.32
N SER A 96 -36.76 -8.43 3.59
CA SER A 96 -36.54 -7.60 4.76
C SER A 96 -35.51 -6.52 4.43
N LYS A 97 -35.98 -5.28 4.51
CA LYS A 97 -35.20 -4.05 4.33
C LYS A 97 -34.10 -3.97 5.39
N THR A 98 -32.86 -4.08 4.96
CA THR A 98 -31.71 -3.41 5.60
C THR A 98 -30.72 -3.06 4.50
N PRO A 99 -30.34 -1.78 4.32
CA PRO A 99 -29.32 -1.42 3.35
C PRO A 99 -27.97 -1.87 3.92
N VAL A 100 -27.55 -3.09 3.62
CA VAL A 100 -26.13 -3.43 3.67
C VAL A 100 -25.52 -2.70 2.49
N LYS A 101 -24.89 -1.55 2.78
CA LYS A 101 -24.09 -0.82 1.82
C LYS A 101 -23.09 -1.82 1.19
N PRO A 102 -22.91 -1.80 -0.14
CA PRO A 102 -21.79 -2.50 -0.75
C PRO A 102 -20.48 -2.03 -0.08
N PRO A 103 -19.40 -2.86 -0.07
CA PRO A 103 -18.10 -2.38 0.37
C PRO A 103 -17.77 -1.19 -0.51
N GLN A 104 -17.76 0.00 0.10
CA GLN A 104 -17.32 1.20 -0.58
C GLN A 104 -15.87 0.98 -0.95
N ASP A 105 -15.49 1.28 -2.19
CA ASP A 105 -14.10 1.52 -2.57
C ASP A 105 -13.44 2.34 -1.46
N THR A 106 -12.53 1.73 -0.69
CA THR A 106 -11.91 2.41 0.45
C THR A 106 -10.91 3.42 -0.09
N PHE A 107 -11.37 4.66 -0.24
CA PHE A 107 -10.56 5.85 -0.43
C PHE A 107 -9.37 5.84 0.55
N GLY A 108 -8.13 5.78 0.04
CA GLY A 108 -6.93 5.99 0.85
C GLY A 108 -6.86 5.12 2.13
N SER A 109 -7.19 3.84 2.01
CA SER A 109 -7.16 2.92 3.17
C SER A 109 -5.80 2.97 3.87
N LEU A 110 -5.83 3.14 5.18
CA LEU A 110 -4.64 2.99 6.01
C LEU A 110 -4.17 1.53 5.94
N ASN A 111 -2.85 1.33 5.84
CA ASN A 111 -2.26 0.00 5.88
C ASN A 111 -2.44 -0.60 7.28
N SER A 112 -3.22 -1.67 7.40
CA SER A 112 -3.53 -2.33 8.68
C SER A 112 -2.32 -2.87 9.43
N LYS A 113 -1.17 -3.08 8.76
CA LYS A 113 0.08 -3.53 9.39
C LYS A 113 0.82 -2.42 10.14
N TYR A 114 0.53 -1.15 9.83
CA TYR A 114 1.26 0.01 10.36
C TYR A 114 0.52 0.63 11.54
N THR A 115 0.68 0.05 12.73
CA THR A 115 0.09 0.53 13.99
C THR A 115 1.17 0.89 15.00
N PHE A 116 0.82 1.58 16.09
CA PHE A 116 1.79 1.86 17.16
C PHE A 116 2.33 0.57 17.79
N ASP A 117 1.47 -0.45 17.95
CA ASP A 117 1.86 -1.75 18.55
C ASP A 117 2.88 -2.53 17.72
N SER A 118 2.91 -2.31 16.40
CA SER A 118 3.89 -2.93 15.49
C SER A 118 5.15 -2.07 15.32
N PHE A 119 5.19 -0.85 15.86
CA PHE A 119 6.34 0.04 15.77
C PHE A 119 7.33 -0.20 16.92
N VAL A 120 8.59 -0.48 16.60
CA VAL A 120 9.64 -0.68 17.61
C VAL A 120 10.30 0.65 17.97
N ILE A 121 10.20 1.02 19.24
CA ILE A 121 10.75 2.26 19.78
C ILE A 121 12.21 2.07 20.15
N GLY A 122 13.07 2.96 19.65
CA GLY A 122 14.48 3.05 20.00
C GLY A 122 14.90 4.50 20.22
N ASN A 123 16.14 4.74 20.63
CA ASN A 123 16.62 6.11 20.89
C ASN A 123 16.53 7.01 19.66
N SER A 124 16.70 6.45 18.46
CA SER A 124 16.70 7.16 17.18
C SER A 124 15.31 7.62 16.70
N ASN A 125 14.23 7.11 17.31
CA ASN A 125 12.84 7.38 16.88
C ASN A 125 11.89 7.71 18.04
N ARG A 126 12.37 7.70 19.29
CA ARG A 126 11.57 7.91 20.50
C ARG A 126 10.80 9.23 20.48
N PHE A 127 11.44 10.31 20.04
CA PHE A 127 10.82 11.63 19.98
C PHE A 127 9.70 11.67 18.93
N ALA A 128 9.98 11.21 17.70
CA ALA A 128 8.98 11.12 16.65
C ALA A 128 7.79 10.23 17.03
N HIS A 129 8.05 9.11 17.70
CA HIS A 129 7.00 8.25 18.24
C HIS A 129 6.14 8.98 19.28
N ALA A 130 6.76 9.63 20.27
CA ALA A 130 6.03 10.37 21.31
C ALA A 130 5.20 11.52 20.73
N ALA A 131 5.77 12.27 19.76
CA ALA A 131 5.06 13.29 19.01
C ALA A 131 3.85 12.72 18.26
N SER A 132 4.01 11.56 17.63
CA SER A 132 2.95 10.87 16.90
C SER A 132 1.82 10.43 17.83
N VAL A 133 2.15 9.89 19.02
CA VAL A 133 1.15 9.53 20.04
C VAL A 133 0.39 10.77 20.51
N ALA A 134 1.08 11.85 20.87
CA ALA A 134 0.44 13.08 21.32
C ALA A 134 -0.53 13.68 20.28
N VAL A 135 -0.14 13.65 19.00
CA VAL A 135 -0.99 14.09 17.88
C VAL A 135 -2.17 13.17 17.66
N ALA A 136 -2.01 11.86 17.85
CA ALA A 136 -3.09 10.89 17.72
C ALA A 136 -4.12 11.01 18.86
N GLU A 137 -3.68 11.28 20.08
CA GLU A 137 -4.53 11.46 21.26
C GLU A 137 -5.27 12.81 21.26
N SER A 138 -4.65 13.86 20.73
CA SER A 138 -5.23 15.21 20.67
C SER A 138 -5.01 15.88 19.30
N PRO A 139 -5.70 15.40 18.24
CA PRO A 139 -5.56 15.93 16.90
C PRO A 139 -5.87 17.43 16.84
N ALA A 140 -5.03 18.17 16.11
CA ALA A 140 -4.99 19.61 15.91
C ALA A 140 -4.78 20.47 17.17
N ASN A 141 -4.81 19.87 18.37
CA ASN A 141 -4.63 20.58 19.64
C ASN A 141 -3.22 20.41 20.22
N ALA A 142 -2.60 19.23 20.07
CA ALA A 142 -1.24 19.00 20.54
C ALA A 142 -0.23 19.76 19.67
N TYR A 143 -0.15 19.38 18.38
CA TYR A 143 0.73 20.00 17.40
C TYR A 143 0.09 19.98 16.02
N ASN A 144 0.16 21.09 15.28
CA ASN A 144 -0.33 21.18 13.92
C ASN A 144 0.53 22.15 13.10
N PRO A 145 1.07 21.76 11.93
CA PRO A 145 1.20 20.39 11.45
C PRO A 145 2.20 19.59 12.30
N LEU A 146 2.13 18.26 12.19
CA LEU A 146 3.25 17.37 12.53
C LEU A 146 4.06 17.09 11.27
N PHE A 147 5.36 17.41 11.29
CA PHE A 147 6.28 17.19 10.19
C PHE A 147 7.30 16.11 10.57
N LEU A 148 7.12 14.89 10.03
CA LEU A 148 8.02 13.76 10.23
C LEU A 148 9.09 13.74 9.14
N TYR A 149 10.37 13.74 9.49
CA TYR A 149 11.43 13.67 8.49
C TYR A 149 12.56 12.74 8.86
N GLY A 150 13.31 12.31 7.85
CA GLY A 150 14.44 11.39 8.00
C GLY A 150 14.67 10.59 6.72
N GLY A 151 15.77 9.85 6.65
CA GLY A 151 16.13 9.04 5.49
C GLY A 151 15.07 8.00 5.06
N VAL A 152 15.35 7.35 3.93
CA VAL A 152 14.46 6.33 3.36
C VAL A 152 14.31 5.13 4.31
N GLY A 153 13.09 4.61 4.40
CA GLY A 153 12.82 3.38 5.16
C GLY A 153 13.11 3.46 6.66
N LEU A 154 12.93 4.63 7.29
CA LEU A 154 13.10 4.79 8.75
C LEU A 154 11.80 4.72 9.56
N GLY A 155 10.64 4.51 8.91
CA GLY A 155 9.36 4.34 9.60
C GLY A 155 8.44 5.56 9.60
N LYS A 156 8.74 6.61 8.81
CA LYS A 156 7.87 7.79 8.64
C LYS A 156 6.43 7.43 8.25
N THR A 157 6.28 6.68 7.15
CA THR A 157 4.98 6.18 6.68
C THR A 157 4.31 5.31 7.75
N HIS A 158 5.05 4.48 8.48
CA HIS A 158 4.49 3.64 9.54
C HIS A 158 3.85 4.51 10.65
N LEU A 159 4.59 5.47 11.20
CA LEU A 159 4.06 6.37 12.23
C LEU A 159 2.86 7.18 11.72
N MET A 160 2.92 7.69 10.49
CA MET A 160 1.81 8.41 9.88
C MET A 160 0.53 7.58 9.82
N HIS A 161 0.63 6.31 9.38
CA HIS A 161 -0.50 5.40 9.36
C HIS A 161 -0.97 5.02 10.77
N ALA A 162 -0.05 4.84 11.72
CA ALA A 162 -0.37 4.53 13.11
C ALA A 162 -1.19 5.65 13.78
N ILE A 163 -0.86 6.91 13.51
CA ILE A 163 -1.65 8.07 13.92
C ILE A 163 -3.08 7.96 13.37
N GLY A 164 -3.21 7.71 12.06
CA GLY A 164 -4.51 7.57 11.41
C GLY A 164 -5.37 6.47 12.03
N HIS A 165 -4.79 5.29 12.28
CA HIS A 165 -5.51 4.17 12.91
C HIS A 165 -5.97 4.51 14.32
N HIS A 166 -5.10 5.12 15.12
CA HIS A 166 -5.44 5.49 16.49
C HIS A 166 -6.57 6.53 16.53
N ILE A 167 -6.54 7.53 15.64
CA ILE A 167 -7.62 8.52 15.53
C ILE A 167 -8.93 7.84 15.11
N GLN A 168 -8.91 6.93 14.14
CA GLN A 168 -10.11 6.20 13.71
C GLN A 168 -10.65 5.25 14.78
N ALA A 169 -9.77 4.66 15.59
CA ALA A 169 -10.18 3.80 16.72
C ALA A 169 -10.93 4.61 17.80
N ASN A 170 -10.45 5.82 18.12
CA ASN A 170 -11.06 6.68 19.14
C ASN A 170 -12.26 7.48 18.61
N ASN A 171 -12.25 7.81 17.31
CA ASN A 171 -13.33 8.50 16.63
C ASN A 171 -13.61 7.83 15.26
N PRO A 172 -14.47 6.80 15.21
CA PRO A 172 -14.81 6.10 13.97
C PRO A 172 -15.47 6.96 12.89
N SER A 173 -15.99 8.15 13.27
CA SER A 173 -16.59 9.10 12.33
C SER A 173 -15.58 10.07 11.70
N ALA A 174 -14.35 10.12 12.22
CA ALA A 174 -13.31 11.01 11.71
C ALA A 174 -12.96 10.68 10.26
N LYS A 175 -12.98 11.70 9.41
CA LYS A 175 -12.55 11.59 8.02
C LYS A 175 -11.03 11.71 7.95
N VAL A 176 -10.35 10.57 7.89
CA VAL A 176 -8.90 10.48 7.72
C VAL A 176 -8.58 10.20 6.25
N VAL A 177 -7.78 11.07 5.62
CA VAL A 177 -7.32 10.90 4.24
C VAL A 177 -5.82 10.75 4.20
N TYR A 178 -5.35 9.63 3.66
CA TYR A 178 -3.96 9.38 3.33
C TYR A 178 -3.71 9.55 1.83
N VAL A 179 -2.63 10.27 1.49
CA VAL A 179 -2.22 10.52 0.11
C VAL A 179 -0.70 10.66 0.01
N SER A 180 -0.08 10.10 -1.04
CA SER A 180 1.29 10.46 -1.40
C SER A 180 1.30 11.75 -2.21
N SER A 181 2.37 12.54 -2.15
CA SER A 181 2.49 13.76 -2.95
C SER A 181 2.37 13.53 -4.46
N GLU A 182 2.83 12.39 -4.97
CA GLU A 182 2.63 12.00 -6.37
C GLU A 182 1.15 11.78 -6.70
N LYS A 183 0.42 11.06 -5.83
CA LYS A 183 -1.01 10.83 -6.02
C LYS A 183 -1.79 12.15 -5.96
N PHE A 184 -1.46 13.02 -5.02
CA PHE A 184 -2.04 14.37 -4.94
C PHE A 184 -1.80 15.16 -6.24
N THR A 185 -0.56 15.15 -6.76
CA THR A 185 -0.20 15.78 -8.05
C THR A 185 -1.06 15.23 -9.19
N ASN A 186 -1.13 13.91 -9.32
CA ASN A 186 -1.85 13.26 -10.41
C ASN A 186 -3.35 13.51 -10.34
N GLU A 187 -3.93 13.52 -9.14
CA GLU A 187 -5.33 13.84 -8.95
C GLU A 187 -5.65 15.30 -9.26
N LEU A 188 -4.75 16.24 -8.96
CA LEU A 188 -4.87 17.64 -9.39
C LEU A 188 -4.83 17.78 -10.91
N ILE A 189 -3.89 17.11 -11.58
CA ILE A 189 -3.81 17.12 -13.05
C ILE A 189 -5.12 16.62 -13.66
N ASN A 190 -5.66 15.52 -13.11
CA ASN A 190 -6.93 14.96 -13.57
C ASN A 190 -8.12 15.87 -13.26
N SER A 191 -8.14 16.54 -12.10
CA SER A 191 -9.22 17.47 -11.76
C SER A 191 -9.27 18.66 -12.70
N ILE A 192 -8.12 19.17 -13.12
CA ILE A 192 -8.04 20.24 -14.12
C ILE A 192 -8.47 19.72 -15.49
N ARG A 193 -7.96 18.56 -15.91
CA ARG A 193 -8.26 17.97 -17.23
C ARG A 193 -9.75 17.68 -17.43
N TYR A 194 -10.44 17.20 -16.39
CA TYR A 194 -11.83 16.78 -16.46
C TYR A 194 -12.81 17.77 -15.80
N ASP A 195 -12.36 18.99 -15.48
CA ASP A 195 -13.15 20.03 -14.80
C ASP A 195 -13.81 19.57 -13.49
N LYS A 196 -13.08 18.78 -12.69
CA LYS A 196 -13.49 18.23 -11.39
C LYS A 196 -12.77 18.89 -10.22
N ASN A 197 -12.44 20.17 -10.35
CA ASN A 197 -11.70 20.91 -9.32
C ASN A 197 -12.46 20.98 -7.98
N LEU A 198 -13.80 21.06 -8.03
CA LEU A 198 -14.62 21.05 -6.83
C LEU A 198 -14.54 19.69 -6.09
N ASP A 199 -14.56 18.58 -6.83
CA ASP A 199 -14.44 17.23 -6.25
C ASP A 199 -13.08 17.03 -5.59
N PHE A 200 -12.02 17.50 -6.24
CA PHE A 200 -10.66 17.48 -5.69
C PHE A 200 -10.58 18.27 -4.37
N ARG A 201 -11.10 19.50 -4.35
CA ARG A 201 -11.11 20.32 -3.13
C ARG A 201 -11.95 19.69 -2.03
N ASN A 202 -13.14 19.20 -2.35
CA ASN A 202 -13.99 18.51 -1.38
C ASN A 202 -13.27 17.28 -0.78
N LYS A 203 -12.54 16.52 -1.60
CA LYS A 203 -11.80 15.35 -1.16
C LYS A 203 -10.71 15.69 -0.14
N TYR A 204 -9.94 16.76 -0.37
CA TYR A 204 -8.79 17.10 0.46
C TYR A 204 -9.06 18.13 1.55
N ARG A 205 -10.14 18.92 1.43
CA ARG A 205 -10.45 20.01 2.37
C ARG A 205 -11.63 19.71 3.31
N ASN A 206 -12.49 18.75 2.97
CA ASN A 206 -13.58 18.29 3.85
C ASN A 206 -13.16 17.05 4.67
N VAL A 207 -12.04 17.15 5.37
CA VAL A 207 -11.46 16.06 6.19
C VAL A 207 -11.20 16.53 7.62
N ASP A 208 -11.05 15.59 8.53
CA ASP A 208 -10.63 15.86 9.91
C ASP A 208 -9.11 15.71 10.08
N VAL A 209 -8.52 14.82 9.28
CA VAL A 209 -7.08 14.55 9.27
C VAL A 209 -6.60 14.36 7.83
N LEU A 210 -5.58 15.12 7.45
CA LEU A 210 -4.88 14.95 6.18
C LEU A 210 -3.45 14.42 6.45
N LEU A 211 -3.15 13.24 5.91
CA LEU A 211 -1.85 12.58 5.97
C LEU A 211 -1.19 12.64 4.59
N VAL A 212 -0.08 13.37 4.46
CA VAL A 212 0.62 13.58 3.20
C VAL A 212 2.02 12.97 3.26
N ASP A 213 2.22 11.87 2.56
CA ASP A 213 3.50 11.14 2.53
C ASP A 213 4.41 11.65 1.42
N ASP A 214 5.71 11.71 1.73
CA ASP A 214 6.80 12.08 0.82
C ASP A 214 6.62 13.46 0.15
N ILE A 215 6.43 14.51 0.96
CA ILE A 215 6.19 15.89 0.52
C ILE A 215 7.26 16.45 -0.42
N GLN A 216 8.49 15.93 -0.35
CA GLN A 216 9.58 16.32 -1.24
C GLN A 216 9.22 16.19 -2.74
N PHE A 217 8.27 15.33 -3.11
CA PHE A 217 7.88 15.14 -4.51
C PHE A 217 7.00 16.25 -5.11
N ILE A 218 6.57 17.25 -4.32
CA ILE A 218 5.93 18.47 -4.87
C ILE A 218 6.96 19.54 -5.28
N ALA A 219 8.22 19.38 -4.89
CA ALA A 219 9.31 20.29 -5.24
C ALA A 219 9.38 20.52 -6.76
N GLY A 220 9.48 21.79 -7.18
CA GLY A 220 9.53 22.17 -8.59
C GLY A 220 8.20 22.04 -9.36
N LYS A 221 7.12 21.59 -8.71
CA LYS A 221 5.78 21.54 -9.32
C LYS A 221 4.92 22.71 -8.83
N GLU A 222 5.14 23.90 -9.40
CA GLU A 222 4.53 25.17 -8.94
C GLU A 222 3.02 25.08 -8.72
N SER A 223 2.26 24.62 -9.71
CA SER A 223 0.79 24.46 -9.58
C SER A 223 0.38 23.50 -8.46
N THR A 224 1.16 22.43 -8.22
CA THR A 224 0.90 21.49 -7.11
C THR A 224 1.23 22.12 -5.76
N GLN A 225 2.33 22.86 -5.67
CA GLN A 225 2.71 23.60 -4.46
C GLN A 225 1.67 24.64 -4.09
N GLU A 226 1.17 25.39 -5.08
CA GLU A 226 0.12 26.38 -4.90
C GLU A 226 -1.19 25.77 -4.39
N GLU A 227 -1.69 24.72 -5.05
CA GLU A 227 -2.93 24.07 -4.61
C GLU A 227 -2.78 23.38 -3.25
N PHE A 228 -1.61 22.80 -2.96
CA PHE A 228 -1.31 22.24 -1.65
C PHE A 228 -1.25 23.34 -0.59
N PHE A 229 -0.65 24.51 -0.89
CA PHE A 229 -0.63 25.66 0.02
C PHE A 229 -2.04 26.12 0.38
N HIS A 230 -2.96 26.20 -0.59
CA HIS A 230 -4.36 26.55 -0.31
C HIS A 230 -5.08 25.49 0.53
N THR A 231 -4.90 24.21 0.19
CA THR A 231 -5.44 23.08 0.95
C THR A 231 -4.95 23.10 2.40
N PHE A 232 -3.65 23.31 2.60
CA PHE A 232 -3.04 23.40 3.91
C PHE A 232 -3.63 24.55 4.73
N ASN A 233 -3.76 25.75 4.15
CA ASN A 233 -4.35 26.91 4.83
C ASN A 233 -5.77 26.63 5.32
N GLU A 234 -6.62 26.16 4.42
CA GLU A 234 -8.05 25.95 4.72
C GLU A 234 -8.22 24.92 5.86
N LEU A 235 -7.46 23.82 5.81
CA LEU A 235 -7.46 22.82 6.87
C LEU A 235 -6.91 23.37 8.19
N TYR A 236 -5.81 24.12 8.13
CA TYR A 236 -5.17 24.67 9.33
C TYR A 236 -6.09 25.67 10.04
N GLU A 237 -6.70 26.59 9.29
CA GLU A 237 -7.66 27.59 9.81
C GLU A 237 -8.91 26.91 10.39
N ALA A 238 -9.38 25.83 9.75
CA ALA A 238 -10.48 25.00 10.24
C ALA A 238 -10.09 24.06 11.39
N ARG A 239 -8.87 24.18 11.94
CA ARG A 239 -8.31 23.33 13.00
C ARG A 239 -8.40 21.83 12.69
N LYS A 240 -8.17 21.46 11.43
CA LYS A 240 -8.03 20.07 10.99
C LYS A 240 -6.59 19.64 11.13
N GLN A 241 -6.36 18.38 11.49
CA GLN A 241 -5.00 17.88 11.71
C GLN A 241 -4.29 17.66 10.38
N ILE A 242 -3.07 18.17 10.26
CA ILE A 242 -2.20 17.95 9.11
C ILE A 242 -0.95 17.20 9.58
N ILE A 243 -0.65 16.06 8.96
CA ILE A 243 0.61 15.33 9.17
C ILE A 243 1.30 15.19 7.82
N ILE A 244 2.58 15.53 7.80
CA ILE A 244 3.41 15.55 6.60
C ILE A 244 4.64 14.70 6.86
N SER A 245 5.06 13.90 5.88
CA SER A 245 6.37 13.26 5.92
C SER A 245 7.30 13.79 4.84
N SER A 246 8.60 13.72 5.09
CA SER A 246 9.64 14.11 4.14
C SER A 246 10.91 13.26 4.28
N ASP A 247 11.70 13.13 3.23
CA ASP A 247 13.05 12.55 3.32
C ASP A 247 14.09 13.48 3.99
N ARG A 248 13.75 14.77 4.14
CA ARG A 248 14.64 15.82 4.66
C ARG A 248 13.86 16.95 5.35
N PRO A 249 14.48 17.79 6.18
CA PRO A 249 13.80 18.91 6.82
C PRO A 249 13.32 19.97 5.80
N PRO A 250 12.35 20.83 6.15
CA PRO A 250 11.74 21.77 5.20
C PRO A 250 12.72 22.71 4.50
N ASN A 251 13.76 23.16 5.21
CA ASN A 251 14.81 24.04 4.68
C ASN A 251 15.73 23.35 3.65
N GLU A 252 15.74 22.02 3.59
CA GLU A 252 16.58 21.24 2.68
C GLU A 252 15.82 20.71 1.46
N ILE A 253 14.49 20.91 1.39
CA ILE A 253 13.69 20.54 0.22
C ILE A 253 14.05 21.49 -0.93
N PRO A 254 14.67 21.04 -2.02
CA PRO A 254 15.02 21.90 -3.13
C PRO A 254 13.75 22.44 -3.78
N THR A 255 13.80 23.66 -4.35
CA THR A 255 12.69 24.25 -5.14
C THR A 255 11.31 24.26 -4.48
N LEU A 256 11.25 24.10 -3.16
CA LEU A 256 10.06 24.31 -2.33
C LEU A 256 9.93 25.80 -2.03
N GLU A 257 8.74 26.35 -2.27
CA GLU A 257 8.41 27.76 -2.01
C GLU A 257 8.57 28.13 -0.53
N ASP A 258 9.10 29.33 -0.26
CA ASP A 258 9.37 29.81 1.11
C ASP A 258 8.14 29.84 2.01
N ARG A 259 6.97 30.12 1.41
CA ARG A 259 5.69 30.08 2.14
C ARG A 259 5.41 28.68 2.66
N LEU A 260 5.62 27.62 1.88
CA LEU A 260 5.43 26.24 2.34
C LEU A 260 6.49 25.85 3.38
N ARG A 261 7.75 26.24 3.20
CA ARG A 261 8.82 26.01 4.19
C ARG A 261 8.43 26.54 5.57
N THR A 262 7.95 27.78 5.60
CA THR A 262 7.51 28.45 6.84
C THR A 262 6.37 27.69 7.50
N ARG A 263 5.41 27.21 6.70
CA ARG A 263 4.25 26.42 7.17
C ARG A 263 4.60 25.00 7.59
N PHE A 264 5.68 24.44 7.11
CA PHE A 264 6.15 23.15 7.61
C PHE A 264 6.94 23.35 8.91
N ALA A 265 7.62 24.49 9.03
CA ALA A 265 8.49 24.77 10.16
C ALA A 265 7.77 25.27 11.43
N TRP A 266 6.60 25.91 11.29
CA TRP A 266 5.86 26.53 12.41
C TRP A 266 5.17 25.54 13.38
N GLY A 267 5.10 24.26 13.00
CA GLY A 267 4.48 23.19 13.78
C GLY A 267 5.53 22.41 14.56
N LEU A 268 5.27 21.11 14.78
CA LEU A 268 6.28 20.23 15.37
C LEU A 268 7.04 19.49 14.28
N GLN A 269 8.35 19.70 14.23
CA GLN A 269 9.26 18.92 13.40
C GLN A 269 9.87 17.80 14.24
N ALA A 270 9.75 16.57 13.77
CA ALA A 270 10.32 15.41 14.46
C ALA A 270 11.16 14.58 13.50
N ASP A 271 12.42 14.41 13.85
CA ASP A 271 13.38 13.64 13.08
C ASP A 271 13.31 12.15 13.44
N ILE A 272 13.58 11.31 12.45
CA ILE A 272 13.75 9.87 12.61
C ILE A 272 15.12 9.50 12.06
N GLN A 273 15.95 8.93 12.93
CA GLN A 273 17.32 8.54 12.60
C GLN A 273 17.44 7.01 12.44
N ALA A 274 18.53 6.59 11.82
CA ALA A 274 18.83 5.17 11.68
C ALA A 274 18.91 4.48 13.06
N PRO A 275 18.27 3.30 13.23
CA PRO A 275 18.25 2.59 14.50
C PRO A 275 19.62 2.06 14.90
N ASP A 276 19.89 2.04 16.20
CA ASP A 276 21.05 1.35 16.77
C ASP A 276 20.93 -0.18 16.61
N PHE A 277 22.00 -0.90 16.94
CA PHE A 277 22.06 -2.35 16.74
C PHE A 277 20.95 -3.08 17.51
N GLU A 278 20.72 -2.70 18.77
CA GLU A 278 19.71 -3.30 19.64
C GLU A 278 18.30 -3.10 19.08
N THR A 279 17.99 -1.89 18.61
CA THR A 279 16.72 -1.55 17.97
C THR A 279 16.55 -2.34 16.67
N ARG A 280 17.60 -2.52 15.85
CA ARG A 280 17.53 -3.36 14.64
C ARG A 280 17.18 -4.82 14.96
N ILE A 281 17.78 -5.39 16.01
CA ILE A 281 17.43 -6.75 16.46
C ILE A 281 15.96 -6.81 16.90
N ALA A 282 15.50 -5.83 17.68
CA ALA A 282 14.12 -5.77 18.12
C ALA A 282 13.12 -5.64 16.95
N ILE A 283 13.46 -4.86 15.92
CA ILE A 283 12.68 -4.78 14.67
C ILE A 283 12.60 -6.14 13.98
N LEU A 284 13.73 -6.82 13.79
CA LEU A 284 13.77 -8.15 13.17
C LEU A 284 12.94 -9.17 13.95
N LYS A 285 13.03 -9.18 15.29
CA LYS A 285 12.21 -10.04 16.17
C LYS A 285 10.73 -9.77 15.97
N LYS A 286 10.32 -8.51 16.09
CA LYS A 286 8.91 -8.10 15.91
C LYS A 286 8.39 -8.49 14.53
N LYS A 287 9.20 -8.33 13.49
CA LYS A 287 8.85 -8.72 12.11
C LYS A 287 8.67 -10.24 11.97
N ALA A 288 9.59 -11.02 12.54
CA ALA A 288 9.49 -12.49 12.54
C ALA A 288 8.24 -12.98 13.30
N GLU A 289 7.90 -12.35 14.43
CA GLU A 289 6.68 -12.65 15.20
C GLU A 289 5.41 -12.38 14.39
N ILE A 290 5.32 -11.22 13.72
CA ILE A 290 4.17 -10.85 12.88
C ILE A 290 3.99 -11.83 11.73
N GLU A 291 5.09 -12.21 11.09
CA GLU A 291 5.09 -13.14 9.96
C GLU A 291 5.06 -14.63 10.41
N LYS A 292 5.04 -14.89 11.74
CA LYS A 292 4.97 -16.21 12.38
C LYS A 292 6.12 -17.16 11.99
N TYR A 293 7.30 -16.61 11.78
CA TYR A 293 8.52 -17.39 11.54
C TYR A 293 9.35 -17.56 12.80
N VAL A 294 9.97 -18.74 12.93
CA VAL A 294 10.96 -19.01 13.97
C VAL A 294 12.34 -18.80 13.37
N VAL A 295 13.01 -17.71 13.75
CA VAL A 295 14.34 -17.36 13.27
C VAL A 295 15.30 -17.34 14.46
N SER A 296 16.48 -17.95 14.30
CA SER A 296 17.49 -17.99 15.35
C SER A 296 18.06 -16.59 15.62
N SER A 297 18.47 -16.34 16.88
CA SER A 297 19.05 -15.05 17.26
C SER A 297 20.33 -14.74 16.48
N ASP A 298 21.13 -15.76 16.16
CA ASP A 298 22.38 -15.60 15.42
C ASP A 298 22.15 -15.07 14.00
N VAL A 299 21.07 -15.49 13.34
CA VAL A 299 20.68 -14.97 12.02
C VAL A 299 20.22 -13.51 12.11
N MET A 300 19.47 -13.15 13.15
CA MET A 300 19.08 -11.76 13.37
C MET A 300 20.31 -10.87 13.63
N VAL A 301 21.26 -11.34 14.44
CA VAL A 301 22.55 -10.68 14.69
C VAL A 301 23.34 -10.49 13.40
N TYR A 302 23.40 -11.53 12.56
CA TYR A 302 24.07 -11.46 11.27
C TYR A 302 23.44 -10.38 10.36
N ILE A 303 22.12 -10.41 10.17
CA ILE A 303 21.40 -9.44 9.34
C ILE A 303 21.58 -8.01 9.88
N ALA A 304 21.39 -7.79 11.19
CA ALA A 304 21.52 -6.47 11.80
C ALA A 304 22.96 -5.93 11.82
N THR A 305 23.97 -6.79 11.70
CA THR A 305 25.37 -6.38 11.56
C THR A 305 25.66 -5.89 10.15
N LYS A 306 25.09 -6.55 9.14
CA LYS A 306 25.28 -6.22 7.72
C LYS A 306 24.49 -5.00 7.27
N ILE A 307 23.26 -4.82 7.77
CA ILE A 307 22.36 -3.74 7.35
C ILE A 307 22.18 -2.76 8.51
N LYS A 308 22.63 -1.51 8.30
CA LYS A 308 22.71 -0.50 9.38
C LYS A 308 21.80 0.71 9.19
N SER A 309 21.50 1.10 7.94
CA SER A 309 20.94 2.41 7.62
C SER A 309 19.44 2.41 7.29
N ASN A 310 18.88 1.29 6.78
CA ASN A 310 17.54 1.27 6.20
C ASN A 310 16.72 0.10 6.76
N ILE A 311 15.60 0.39 7.42
CA ILE A 311 14.73 -0.65 8.02
C ILE A 311 14.02 -1.47 6.94
N ARG A 312 13.66 -0.88 5.79
CA ARG A 312 13.06 -1.64 4.68
C ARG A 312 14.03 -2.68 4.13
N GLU A 313 15.32 -2.34 4.00
CA GLU A 313 16.35 -3.30 3.61
C GLU A 313 16.55 -4.38 4.67
N LEU A 314 16.52 -4.00 5.95
CA LEU A 314 16.68 -4.89 7.09
C LEU A 314 15.55 -5.96 7.11
N GLU A 315 14.30 -5.52 7.00
CA GLU A 315 13.14 -6.41 6.92
C GLU A 315 13.15 -7.20 5.61
N GLY A 316 13.55 -6.58 4.49
CA GLY A 316 13.65 -7.24 3.20
C GLY A 316 14.66 -8.38 3.22
N ALA A 317 15.79 -8.23 3.91
CA ALA A 317 16.77 -9.29 4.10
C ALA A 317 16.19 -10.46 4.90
N LEU A 318 15.48 -10.17 5.99
CA LEU A 318 14.77 -11.22 6.75
C LEU A 318 13.79 -11.99 5.86
N ILE A 319 12.98 -11.28 5.06
CA ILE A 319 12.03 -11.90 4.13
C ILE A 319 12.75 -12.77 3.09
N ARG A 320 13.88 -12.31 2.53
CA ARG A 320 14.67 -13.11 1.58
C ARG A 320 15.20 -14.39 2.21
N VAL A 321 15.78 -14.31 3.40
CA VAL A 321 16.28 -15.48 4.14
C VAL A 321 15.15 -16.49 4.41
N MET A 322 13.98 -16.00 4.83
CA MET A 322 12.80 -16.86 5.07
C MET A 322 12.28 -17.50 3.79
N ALA A 323 12.19 -16.73 2.70
CA ALA A 323 11.76 -17.24 1.40
C ALA A 323 12.74 -18.31 0.88
N TYR A 324 14.04 -18.08 0.99
CA TYR A 324 15.07 -19.03 0.56
C TYR A 324 15.01 -20.35 1.34
N SER A 325 14.84 -20.28 2.67
CA SER A 325 14.64 -21.47 3.52
C SER A 325 13.39 -22.26 3.13
N SER A 326 12.27 -21.58 2.84
CA SER A 326 11.04 -22.23 2.38
C SER A 326 11.20 -22.90 1.01
N LEU A 327 11.93 -22.28 0.07
CA LEU A 327 12.11 -22.80 -1.29
C LEU A 327 13.08 -23.98 -1.36
N THR A 328 14.10 -23.99 -0.49
CA THR A 328 15.10 -25.07 -0.40
C THR A 328 14.66 -26.23 0.50
N ASN A 329 13.43 -26.20 1.03
CA ASN A 329 12.90 -27.15 2.03
C ASN A 329 13.81 -27.30 3.27
N ASN A 330 14.64 -26.30 3.56
CA ASN A 330 15.55 -26.35 4.68
C ASN A 330 14.85 -25.77 5.91
N LYS A 331 14.42 -26.64 6.83
CA LYS A 331 13.61 -26.25 8.00
C LYS A 331 14.36 -25.36 9.01
N ASN A 332 15.69 -25.33 8.95
CA ASN A 332 16.51 -24.59 9.91
C ASN A 332 17.09 -23.34 9.24
N ILE A 333 16.67 -22.17 9.71
CA ILE A 333 17.23 -20.89 9.30
C ILE A 333 18.55 -20.68 10.06
N THR A 334 19.67 -20.98 9.38
CA THR A 334 21.05 -20.85 9.88
C THR A 334 21.75 -19.61 9.32
N VAL A 335 22.87 -19.23 9.93
CA VAL A 335 23.70 -18.11 9.45
C VAL A 335 24.26 -18.37 8.06
N ASP A 336 24.67 -19.60 7.75
CA ASP A 336 25.18 -19.96 6.42
C ASP A 336 24.10 -19.77 5.34
N LEU A 337 22.87 -20.22 5.61
CA LEU A 337 21.72 -19.99 4.73
C LEU A 337 21.45 -18.49 4.55
N ALA A 338 21.57 -17.72 5.63
CA ALA A 338 21.41 -16.26 5.57
C ALA A 338 22.55 -15.54 4.83
N ALA A 339 23.72 -16.17 4.69
CA ALA A 339 24.83 -15.65 3.91
C ALA A 339 24.73 -16.01 2.42
N GLU A 340 24.09 -17.13 2.09
CA GLU A 340 23.82 -17.58 0.72
C GLU A 340 22.64 -16.84 0.06
N ALA A 341 21.65 -16.42 0.84
CA ALA A 341 20.45 -15.68 0.40
C ALA A 341 20.65 -14.15 0.34
#